data_AF-A0ABD5YNT4-F1
#
_entry.id   AF-A0ABD5YNT4-F1
#
_cell.length_a   1.000
_cell.length_b   1.000
_cell.length_c   1.000
_cell.angle_alpha   90.00
_cell.angle_beta   90.00
_cell.angle_gamma   90.00
#
_symmetry.space_group_name_H-M   'P 1'
#
loop_
_entity.id
_entity.type
_entity.pdbx_description
1 polymer ?
#
loop_
_entity_poly.entity_id
_entity_poly.type
_entity_poly.pdbx_seq_one_letter_code
_entity_poly.pdbx_strand_id
1 'polypeptide(L)'
;MSKVERRVRSLVSGDGEMRDAVEVVLDRATDGEIQWVDVRDEITSGQWGRLIEKEILVDGETGFALADPDEIEAGLSEDDGGDGGDVETPETTSWTKWDKLAAVATLGAFVGYAVGPVRDAIAGTIDVVLGPLLNVVPFYVVIMMIALGTGLYSTLLRAGLMDMDKMSQYQERMQDIQERRKDAKERDDDEALDAIQEEQMDAMGDQLGMFKEQFRPMVWIMFLTIPAFLWMFWVIGYRGSTAEYEVIAQQAIVVPLAGDVTWSTGIVGPIQMWILWYFLCSMAFTQLVQKSLNIQMSPSSS
;
A
#
# COMPACT_ATOMS: atom_id res chain seq x y z
N MET A 1 26.65 4.53 -6.37
CA MET A 1 26.56 4.91 -4.96
C MET A 1 27.79 4.42 -4.23
N SER A 2 28.57 5.34 -3.67
CA SER A 2 29.78 4.97 -2.93
C SER A 2 29.45 4.29 -1.59
N LYS A 3 30.48 3.90 -0.82
CA LYS A 3 30.26 3.36 0.54
C LYS A 3 29.87 4.48 1.51
N VAL A 4 30.47 5.67 1.39
CA VAL A 4 30.20 6.82 2.28
C VAL A 4 28.83 7.41 1.98
N GLU A 5 28.49 7.60 0.71
CA GLU A 5 27.18 8.08 0.25
C GLU A 5 26.03 7.20 0.78
N ARG A 6 26.18 5.86 0.73
CA ARG A 6 25.19 4.93 1.30
C ARG A 6 25.06 5.04 2.82
N ARG A 7 26.16 5.26 3.54
CA ARG A 7 26.16 5.40 5.00
C ARG A 7 25.46 6.68 5.41
N VAL A 8 25.80 7.81 4.77
CA VAL A 8 25.17 9.11 4.98
C VAL A 8 23.68 9.03 4.68
N ARG A 9 23.31 8.47 3.51
CA ARG A 9 21.91 8.28 3.13
C ARG A 9 21.16 7.42 4.14
N SER A 10 21.72 6.29 4.56
CA SER A 10 21.09 5.42 5.58
C SER A 10 20.91 6.12 6.94
N LEU A 11 21.81 7.03 7.30
CA LEU A 11 21.80 7.74 8.56
C LEU A 11 20.78 8.88 8.57
N VAL A 12 20.61 9.53 7.42
CA VAL A 12 19.72 10.68 7.21
C VAL A 12 18.29 10.25 6.90
N SER A 13 18.07 9.12 6.21
CA SER A 13 16.72 8.64 5.84
C SER A 13 15.85 8.22 7.05
N GLY A 14 16.44 7.98 8.21
CA GLY A 14 15.72 7.54 9.42
C GLY A 14 15.56 8.62 10.50
N ASP A 15 16.31 9.72 10.42
CA ASP A 15 16.41 10.73 11.48
C ASP A 15 16.75 12.10 10.90
N GLY A 16 15.74 13.00 10.85
CA GLY A 16 15.92 14.37 10.35
C GLY A 16 16.91 15.19 11.18
N GLU A 17 17.05 14.91 12.48
CA GLU A 17 18.04 15.58 13.32
C GLU A 17 19.47 15.14 13.00
N MET A 18 19.65 13.95 12.40
CA MET A 18 20.95 13.52 11.89
C MET A 18 21.30 14.18 10.56
N ARG A 19 20.29 14.57 9.77
CA ARG A 19 20.51 15.37 8.55
C ARG A 19 21.17 16.70 8.89
N ASP A 20 20.56 17.44 9.81
CA ASP A 20 21.04 18.75 10.26
C ASP A 20 22.46 18.63 10.84
N ALA A 21 22.75 17.54 11.56
CA ALA A 21 24.09 17.29 12.09
C ALA A 21 25.14 17.04 10.99
N VAL A 22 24.82 16.32 9.92
CA VAL A 22 25.75 16.10 8.79
C VAL A 22 25.96 17.40 8.00
N GLU A 23 24.89 18.18 7.77
CA GLU A 23 24.97 19.49 7.11
C GLU A 23 25.85 20.48 7.90
N VAL A 24 25.68 20.57 9.22
CA VAL A 24 26.51 21.44 10.08
C VAL A 24 27.98 21.04 10.05
N VAL A 25 28.30 19.74 10.02
CA VAL A 25 29.69 19.28 9.92
C VAL A 25 30.28 19.59 8.54
N LEU A 26 29.51 19.42 7.46
CA LEU A 26 29.96 19.73 6.10
C LEU A 26 30.23 21.24 5.94
N ASP A 27 29.37 22.10 6.47
CA ASP A 27 29.49 23.56 6.40
C ASP A 27 30.63 24.13 7.25
N ARG A 28 30.97 23.46 8.36
CA ARG A 28 31.99 23.91 9.33
C ARG A 28 33.37 23.33 9.05
N ALA A 29 33.46 22.26 8.27
CA ALA A 29 34.74 21.64 7.96
C ALA A 29 35.62 22.59 7.13
N THR A 30 36.88 22.71 7.54
CA THR A 30 37.90 23.48 6.82
C THR A 30 38.94 22.50 6.28
N ASP A 31 39.16 22.50 4.96
CA ASP A 31 40.06 21.56 4.27
C ASP A 31 39.77 20.08 4.56
N GLY A 32 38.49 19.74 4.82
CA GLY A 32 38.04 18.39 5.13
C GLY A 32 38.25 17.95 6.58
N GLU A 33 38.76 18.83 7.45
CA GLU A 33 38.92 18.57 8.89
C GLU A 33 37.96 19.40 9.73
N ILE A 34 37.58 18.86 10.89
CA ILE A 34 36.66 19.49 11.85
C ILE A 34 36.92 19.04 13.29
N GLN A 35 36.79 19.98 14.23
CA GLN A 35 36.91 19.69 15.66
C GLN A 35 35.56 19.79 16.35
N TRP A 36 35.37 18.97 17.39
CA TRP A 36 34.17 19.00 18.22
C TRP A 36 33.86 20.40 18.78
N VAL A 37 34.91 21.19 19.09
CA VAL A 37 34.76 22.54 19.64
C VAL A 37 34.02 23.49 18.68
N ASP A 38 34.10 23.23 17.37
CA ASP A 38 33.52 24.09 16.33
C ASP A 38 32.03 23.80 16.07
N VAL A 39 31.52 22.68 16.58
CA VAL A 39 30.13 22.22 16.33
C VAL A 39 29.34 21.87 17.59
N ARG A 40 29.98 21.83 18.77
CA ARG A 40 29.34 21.44 20.04
C ARG A 40 28.14 22.29 20.45
N ASP A 41 28.00 23.50 19.90
CA ASP A 41 26.91 24.42 20.21
C ASP A 41 25.67 24.15 19.32
N GLU A 42 25.81 23.33 18.27
CA GLU A 42 24.75 23.01 17.29
C GLU A 42 24.48 21.52 17.13
N ILE A 43 25.43 20.66 17.50
CA ILE A 43 25.29 19.21 17.46
C ILE A 43 25.43 18.66 18.89
N THR A 44 24.64 17.66 19.23
CA THR A 44 24.75 16.94 20.51
C THR A 44 25.89 15.93 20.49
N SER A 45 26.45 15.60 21.66
CA SER A 45 27.51 14.58 21.77
C SER A 45 27.06 13.19 21.29
N GLY A 46 25.75 12.90 21.35
CA GLY A 46 25.16 11.67 20.81
C GLY A 46 25.16 11.66 19.28
N GLN A 47 24.78 12.75 18.62
CA GLN A 47 24.85 12.88 17.16
C GLN A 47 26.30 12.78 16.67
N TRP A 48 27.23 13.46 17.33
CA TRP A 48 28.66 13.40 17.03
C TRP A 48 29.23 11.97 17.15
N GLY A 49 28.87 11.25 18.22
CA GLY A 49 29.28 9.84 18.39
C GLY A 49 28.76 8.94 17.27
N ARG A 50 27.53 9.16 16.80
CA ARG A 50 26.95 8.40 15.68
C ARG A 50 27.65 8.66 14.34
N LEU A 51 28.14 9.89 14.10
CA LEU A 51 28.91 10.22 12.90
C LEU A 51 30.26 9.49 12.85
N ILE A 52 30.90 9.32 14.00
CA ILE A 52 32.14 8.54 14.14
C ILE A 52 31.84 7.04 13.99
N GLU A 53 30.79 6.53 14.65
CA GLU A 53 30.38 5.12 14.56
C GLU A 53 30.06 4.68 13.13
N LYS A 54 29.48 5.59 12.34
CA LYS A 54 29.13 5.34 10.93
C LYS A 54 30.27 5.62 9.96
N GLU A 55 31.48 5.91 10.45
CA GLU A 55 32.67 6.22 9.65
C GLU A 55 32.43 7.37 8.66
N ILE A 56 31.60 8.35 9.06
CA ILE A 56 31.42 9.62 8.32
C ILE A 56 32.51 10.61 8.77
N LEU A 57 32.81 10.57 10.07
CA LEU A 57 33.99 11.19 10.66
C LEU A 57 35.05 10.12 10.91
N VAL A 58 36.24 10.33 10.38
CA VAL A 58 37.43 9.48 10.56
C VAL A 58 38.52 10.26 11.29
N ASP A 59 39.53 9.58 11.83
CA ASP A 59 40.63 10.26 12.53
C ASP A 59 41.43 11.14 11.55
N GLY A 60 41.55 12.42 11.87
CA GLY A 60 42.33 13.42 11.12
C GLY A 60 43.66 13.77 11.79
N GLU A 61 44.38 14.74 11.22
CA GLU A 61 45.65 15.25 11.75
C GLU A 61 45.45 16.24 12.91
N THR A 62 44.45 17.12 12.82
CA THR A 62 44.15 18.11 13.86
C THR A 62 42.88 17.81 14.67
N GLY A 63 42.08 16.84 14.24
CA GLY A 63 40.80 16.48 14.86
C GLY A 63 40.18 15.27 14.18
N PHE A 64 38.97 15.43 13.65
CA PHE A 64 38.33 14.44 12.79
C PHE A 64 38.33 14.96 11.34
N ALA A 65 38.56 14.07 10.39
CA ALA A 65 38.41 14.35 8.97
C ALA A 65 37.08 13.77 8.46
N LEU A 66 36.48 14.44 7.50
CA LEU A 66 35.37 13.89 6.71
C LEU A 66 35.91 12.74 5.86
N ALA A 67 35.24 11.60 5.87
CA ALA A 67 35.67 10.41 5.13
C ALA A 67 35.80 10.67 3.62
N ASP A 68 34.83 11.38 3.05
CA ASP A 68 34.86 11.90 1.68
C ASP A 68 33.80 13.02 1.55
N PRO A 69 34.20 14.31 1.52
CA PRO A 69 33.27 15.44 1.49
C PRO A 69 32.29 15.41 0.31
N ASP A 70 32.78 15.03 -0.88
CA ASP A 70 31.98 15.02 -2.11
C ASP A 70 30.93 13.89 -2.07
N GLU A 71 31.30 12.72 -1.53
CA GLU A 71 30.35 11.60 -1.35
C GLU A 71 29.34 11.85 -0.20
N ILE A 72 29.71 12.64 0.81
CA ILE A 72 28.82 13.04 1.89
C ILE A 72 27.78 14.04 1.37
N GLU A 73 28.20 15.02 0.57
CA GLU A 73 27.30 15.97 -0.11
C GLU A 73 26.33 15.23 -1.05
N ALA A 74 26.82 14.28 -1.84
CA ALA A 74 25.99 13.43 -2.69
C ALA A 74 24.97 12.58 -1.90
N GLY A 75 25.30 12.22 -0.66
CA GLY A 75 24.41 11.53 0.26
C GLY A 75 23.28 12.41 0.81
N LEU A 76 23.49 13.73 0.84
CA LEU A 76 22.52 14.74 1.27
C LEU A 76 21.67 15.29 0.11
N SER A 77 22.21 15.29 -1.11
CA SER A 77 21.59 15.89 -2.30
C SER A 77 20.54 14.98 -2.95
N GLU A 78 19.41 14.77 -2.30
CA GLU A 78 18.12 14.39 -2.90
C GLU A 78 17.01 14.97 -2.00
N ASP A 79 16.49 16.15 -2.35
CA ASP A 79 15.06 16.54 -2.29
C ASP A 79 14.91 18.05 -2.57
N ASP A 80 14.98 18.45 -3.85
CA ASP A 80 14.41 19.74 -4.28
C ASP A 80 13.47 19.49 -5.47
N GLY A 81 12.35 18.85 -5.14
CA GLY A 81 11.36 18.42 -6.12
C GLY A 81 10.24 17.65 -5.44
N GLY A 82 9.59 18.30 -4.46
CA GLY A 82 8.68 17.65 -3.55
C GLY A 82 7.58 16.80 -4.18
N ASP A 83 7.33 15.66 -3.54
CA ASP A 83 6.01 15.19 -3.16
C ASP A 83 6.20 14.15 -2.05
N GLY A 84 5.36 14.23 -1.03
CA GLY A 84 5.50 13.46 0.19
C GLY A 84 5.43 11.95 -0.03
N GLY A 85 6.37 11.23 0.60
CA GLY A 85 6.20 9.82 0.96
C GLY A 85 6.48 8.82 -0.14
N ASP A 86 7.76 8.60 -0.44
CA ASP A 86 8.19 7.35 -1.08
C ASP A 86 9.19 6.65 -0.15
N VAL A 87 8.68 5.66 0.58
CA VAL A 87 9.49 4.65 1.27
C VAL A 87 10.27 3.89 0.18
N GLU A 88 11.57 4.15 0.06
CA GLU A 88 12.46 3.33 -0.76
C GLU A 88 12.57 1.95 -0.12
N THR A 89 11.72 1.04 -0.60
CA THR A 89 11.77 -0.36 -0.23
C THR A 89 12.73 -1.10 -1.17
N PRO A 90 13.50 -2.08 -0.66
CA PRO A 90 14.56 -2.74 -1.41
C PRO A 90 14.04 -3.36 -2.71
N GLU A 91 14.91 -3.38 -3.71
CA GLU A 91 14.64 -3.87 -5.07
C GLU A 91 14.20 -5.34 -5.09
N THR A 92 12.89 -5.59 -5.08
CA THR A 92 12.24 -6.69 -5.81
C THR A 92 10.81 -6.25 -6.14
N THR A 93 10.53 -6.11 -7.45
CA THR A 93 9.28 -5.62 -8.08
C THR A 93 8.86 -4.19 -7.72
N SER A 94 9.33 -3.22 -8.53
CA SER A 94 8.94 -1.81 -8.44
C SER A 94 7.50 -1.59 -8.95
N TRP A 95 6.72 -0.85 -8.17
CA TRP A 95 5.45 -0.30 -8.62
C TRP A 95 5.68 0.56 -9.86
N THR A 96 4.79 0.45 -10.85
CA THR A 96 4.84 1.32 -12.02
C THR A 96 4.43 2.72 -11.59
N LYS A 97 4.83 3.73 -12.37
CA LYS A 97 4.36 5.12 -12.17
C LYS A 97 2.84 5.21 -12.10
N TRP A 98 2.15 4.34 -12.85
CA TRP A 98 0.70 4.25 -12.86
C TRP A 98 0.11 3.62 -11.59
N ASP A 99 0.77 2.63 -10.99
CA ASP A 99 0.33 2.03 -9.74
C ASP A 99 0.41 3.04 -8.59
N LYS A 100 1.51 3.80 -8.52
CA LYS A 100 1.69 4.88 -7.54
C LYS A 100 0.64 5.97 -7.73
N LEU A 101 0.44 6.42 -8.96
CA LEU A 101 -0.59 7.41 -9.29
C LEU A 101 -1.99 6.91 -8.89
N ALA A 102 -2.32 5.66 -9.20
CA ALA A 102 -3.61 5.07 -8.83
C ALA A 102 -3.77 4.99 -7.31
N ALA A 103 -2.73 4.63 -6.56
CA ALA A 103 -2.75 4.61 -5.10
C ALA A 103 -3.02 6.00 -4.52
N VAL A 104 -2.26 7.01 -4.95
CA VAL A 104 -2.43 8.41 -4.52
C VAL A 104 -3.82 8.92 -4.89
N ALA A 105 -4.26 8.69 -6.13
CA ALA A 105 -5.58 9.11 -6.58
C ALA A 105 -6.70 8.45 -5.78
N THR A 106 -6.56 7.17 -5.42
CA THR A 106 -7.55 6.44 -4.62
C THR A 106 -7.62 6.98 -3.19
N LEU A 107 -6.46 7.22 -2.58
CA LEU A 107 -6.37 7.77 -1.23
C LEU A 107 -6.90 9.21 -1.19
N GLY A 108 -6.56 10.00 -2.21
CA GLY A 108 -7.09 11.34 -2.43
C GLY A 108 -8.59 11.36 -2.65
N ALA A 109 -9.16 10.42 -3.43
CA ALA A 109 -10.59 10.28 -3.61
C ALA A 109 -11.30 9.91 -2.29
N PHE A 110 -10.71 9.02 -1.50
CA PHE A 110 -11.26 8.61 -0.21
C PHE A 110 -11.28 9.75 0.82
N VAL A 111 -10.17 10.47 0.98
CA VAL A 111 -10.06 11.63 1.88
C VAL A 111 -10.89 12.80 1.36
N GLY A 112 -10.80 13.08 0.07
CA GLY A 112 -11.50 14.16 -0.61
C GLY A 112 -13.02 13.99 -0.56
N TYR A 113 -13.54 12.76 -0.52
CA TYR A 113 -14.97 12.52 -0.39
C TYR A 113 -15.60 13.09 0.89
N ALA A 114 -14.81 13.31 1.95
CA ALA A 114 -15.28 14.02 3.13
C ALA A 114 -15.68 15.48 2.85
N VAL A 115 -15.18 16.04 1.75
CA VAL A 115 -15.44 17.41 1.29
C VAL A 115 -16.54 17.38 0.22
N GLY A 116 -17.70 17.99 0.51
CA GLY A 116 -18.88 17.99 -0.36
C GLY A 116 -18.59 18.31 -1.84
N PRO A 117 -17.91 19.43 -2.16
CA PRO A 117 -17.58 19.78 -3.54
C PRO A 117 -16.75 18.71 -4.30
N VAL A 118 -15.82 18.05 -3.62
CA VAL A 118 -14.97 17.02 -4.24
C VAL A 118 -15.80 15.76 -4.49
N ARG A 119 -16.64 15.37 -3.53
CA ARG A 119 -17.63 14.32 -3.72
C ARG A 119 -18.50 14.60 -4.94
N ASP A 120 -19.09 15.79 -5.02
CA ASP A 120 -20.05 16.11 -6.08
C ASP A 120 -19.36 16.17 -7.46
N ALA A 121 -18.10 16.59 -7.53
CA ALA A 121 -17.30 16.52 -8.74
C ALA A 121 -16.99 15.08 -9.19
N ILE A 122 -16.55 14.22 -8.27
CA ILE A 122 -16.24 12.80 -8.55
C ILE A 122 -17.53 12.07 -8.94
N ALA A 123 -18.57 12.18 -8.12
CA ALA A 123 -19.85 11.54 -8.36
C ALA A 123 -20.51 12.06 -9.64
N GLY A 124 -20.51 13.38 -9.87
CA GLY A 124 -21.05 13.96 -11.10
C GLY A 124 -20.35 13.46 -12.36
N THR A 125 -19.02 13.27 -12.31
CA THR A 125 -18.27 12.69 -13.45
C THR A 125 -18.72 11.26 -13.75
N ILE A 126 -18.96 10.46 -12.71
CA ILE A 126 -19.42 9.08 -12.85
C ILE A 126 -20.89 9.05 -13.29
N ASP A 127 -21.69 10.00 -12.82
CA ASP A 127 -23.11 10.13 -13.15
C ASP A 127 -23.36 10.39 -14.63
N VAL A 128 -22.46 11.08 -15.32
CA VAL A 128 -22.54 11.23 -16.80
C VAL A 128 -22.60 9.86 -17.51
N VAL A 129 -21.96 8.84 -16.93
CA VAL A 129 -21.91 7.49 -17.49
C VAL A 129 -22.99 6.59 -16.90
N LEU A 130 -23.16 6.60 -15.57
CA LEU A 130 -24.07 5.69 -14.86
C LEU A 130 -25.49 6.24 -14.68
N GLY A 131 -25.66 7.56 -14.62
CA GLY A 131 -26.95 8.24 -14.48
C GLY A 131 -27.96 7.87 -15.58
N PRO A 132 -27.59 7.79 -16.86
CA PRO A 132 -28.49 7.31 -17.91
C PRO A 132 -29.05 5.91 -17.64
N LEU A 133 -28.26 5.01 -17.01
CA LEU A 133 -28.71 3.66 -16.69
C LEU A 133 -29.83 3.66 -15.64
N LEU A 134 -29.82 4.61 -14.69
CA LEU A 134 -30.88 4.75 -13.68
C LEU A 134 -32.27 5.02 -14.28
N ASN A 135 -32.32 5.58 -15.49
CA ASN A 135 -33.59 5.85 -16.19
C ASN A 135 -34.09 4.67 -17.02
N VAL A 136 -33.22 3.69 -17.33
CA VAL A 136 -33.54 2.55 -18.20
C VAL A 136 -33.84 1.30 -17.40
N VAL A 137 -33.08 1.08 -16.31
CA VAL A 137 -33.20 -0.12 -15.49
C VAL A 137 -33.39 0.24 -14.01
N PRO A 138 -34.08 -0.62 -13.24
CA PRO A 138 -34.21 -0.42 -11.80
C PRO A 138 -32.87 -0.38 -11.09
N PHE A 139 -32.80 0.36 -9.99
CA PHE A 139 -31.56 0.56 -9.24
C PHE A 139 -30.89 -0.75 -8.76
N TYR A 140 -31.67 -1.77 -8.39
CA TYR A 140 -31.12 -3.08 -8.02
C TYR A 140 -30.38 -3.78 -9.18
N VAL A 141 -30.81 -3.54 -10.43
CA VAL A 141 -30.13 -4.04 -11.64
C VAL A 141 -28.84 -3.27 -11.87
N VAL A 142 -28.83 -1.96 -11.61
CA VAL A 142 -27.60 -1.15 -11.69
C VAL A 142 -26.57 -1.62 -10.67
N ILE A 143 -26.96 -1.84 -9.42
CA ILE A 143 -26.08 -2.43 -8.39
C ILE A 143 -25.54 -3.78 -8.85
N MET A 144 -26.40 -4.64 -9.42
CA MET A 144 -25.99 -5.94 -9.95
C MET A 144 -24.97 -5.78 -11.08
N MET A 145 -25.20 -4.88 -12.05
CA MET A 145 -24.25 -4.61 -13.14
C MET A 145 -22.90 -4.11 -12.63
N ILE A 146 -22.91 -3.19 -11.64
CA ILE A 146 -21.67 -2.72 -11.00
C ILE A 146 -20.97 -3.90 -10.33
N ALA A 147 -21.67 -4.73 -9.54
CA ALA A 147 -21.08 -5.89 -8.87
C ALA A 147 -20.51 -6.92 -9.87
N LEU A 148 -21.20 -7.16 -10.99
CA LEU A 148 -20.70 -8.01 -12.08
C LEU A 148 -19.43 -7.42 -12.71
N GLY A 149 -19.45 -6.12 -13.01
CA GLY A 149 -18.30 -5.38 -13.51
C GLY A 149 -17.11 -5.48 -12.55
N THR A 150 -17.35 -5.24 -11.26
CA THR A 150 -16.35 -5.38 -10.18
C THR A 150 -15.76 -6.76 -10.10
N GLY A 151 -16.59 -7.79 -10.12
CA GLY A 151 -16.12 -9.17 -10.17
C GLY A 151 -15.21 -9.38 -11.39
N LEU A 152 -15.66 -8.99 -12.58
CA LEU A 152 -14.93 -9.20 -13.82
C LEU A 152 -13.58 -8.48 -13.84
N TYR A 153 -13.53 -7.16 -13.63
CA TYR A 153 -12.25 -6.45 -13.65
C TYR A 153 -11.35 -6.88 -12.49
N SER A 154 -11.90 -7.22 -11.32
CA SER A 154 -11.09 -7.69 -10.20
C SER A 154 -10.41 -9.03 -10.49
N THR A 155 -11.08 -9.90 -11.24
CA THR A 155 -10.49 -11.16 -11.71
C THR A 155 -9.44 -10.89 -12.78
N LEU A 156 -9.71 -10.01 -13.74
CA LEU A 156 -8.75 -9.68 -14.81
C LEU A 156 -7.49 -8.99 -14.25
N LEU A 157 -7.64 -8.03 -13.32
CA LEU A 157 -6.51 -7.37 -12.68
C LEU A 157 -5.69 -8.34 -11.85
N ARG A 158 -6.33 -9.25 -11.12
CA ARG A 158 -5.62 -10.31 -10.39
C ARG A 158 -4.89 -11.25 -11.35
N ALA A 159 -5.50 -11.65 -12.45
CA ALA A 159 -4.85 -12.53 -13.43
C ALA A 159 -3.71 -11.85 -14.20
N GLY A 160 -3.83 -10.56 -14.49
CA GLY A 160 -2.86 -9.83 -15.31
C GLY A 160 -1.72 -9.16 -14.54
N LEU A 161 -1.93 -8.83 -13.26
CA LEU A 161 -0.95 -8.10 -12.44
C LEU A 161 -0.25 -8.96 -11.39
N MET A 162 -0.72 -10.20 -11.19
CA MET A 162 -0.14 -11.16 -10.25
C MET A 162 0.68 -12.20 -11.01
N ASP A 163 1.91 -12.42 -10.58
CA ASP A 163 2.80 -13.44 -11.16
C ASP A 163 2.58 -14.77 -10.44
N MET A 164 1.77 -15.64 -11.06
CA MET A 164 1.42 -16.95 -10.48
C MET A 164 2.62 -17.90 -10.44
N ASP A 165 3.57 -17.77 -11.38
CA ASP A 165 4.75 -18.65 -11.48
C ASP A 165 5.78 -18.31 -10.41
N LYS A 166 5.94 -17.03 -10.06
CA LYS A 166 6.70 -16.64 -8.88
C LYS A 166 6.06 -17.17 -7.61
N MET A 167 4.73 -17.07 -7.51
CA MET A 167 4.03 -17.52 -6.32
C MET A 167 4.18 -19.03 -6.09
N SER A 168 4.16 -19.85 -7.14
CA SER A 168 4.39 -21.30 -7.00
C SER A 168 5.82 -21.63 -6.57
N GLN A 169 6.83 -20.94 -7.12
CA GLN A 169 8.23 -21.12 -6.72
C GLN A 169 8.45 -20.77 -5.24
N TYR A 170 7.80 -19.70 -4.75
CA TYR A 170 7.86 -19.34 -3.34
C TYR A 170 7.17 -20.38 -2.44
N GLN A 171 6.00 -20.88 -2.84
CA GLN A 171 5.31 -21.93 -2.10
C GLN A 171 6.16 -23.20 -2.00
N GLU A 172 6.85 -23.57 -3.08
CA GLU A 172 7.76 -24.73 -3.11
C GLU A 172 8.97 -24.52 -2.20
N ARG A 173 9.66 -23.37 -2.28
CA ARG A 173 10.76 -23.03 -1.36
C ARG A 173 10.33 -23.06 0.10
N MET A 174 9.15 -22.51 0.41
CA MET A 174 8.64 -22.47 1.77
C MET A 174 8.27 -23.87 2.29
N GLN A 175 7.79 -24.76 1.43
CA GLN A 175 7.54 -26.17 1.78
C GLN A 175 8.85 -26.92 2.03
N ASP A 176 9.85 -26.75 1.16
CA ASP A 176 11.18 -27.35 1.32
C ASP A 176 11.86 -26.92 2.64
N ILE A 177 11.81 -25.63 2.95
CA ILE A 177 12.35 -25.08 4.21
C ILE A 177 11.63 -25.68 5.43
N GLN A 178 10.31 -25.86 5.37
CA GLN A 178 9.54 -26.49 6.46
C GLN A 178 9.88 -27.96 6.64
N GLU A 179 10.06 -28.70 5.54
CA GLU A 179 10.45 -30.11 5.56
C GLU A 179 11.86 -30.28 6.12
N ARG A 180 12.84 -29.50 5.63
CA ARG A 180 14.21 -29.49 6.17
C ARG A 180 14.26 -29.13 7.65
N ARG A 181 13.47 -28.16 8.10
CA ARG A 181 13.39 -27.80 9.53
C ARG A 181 12.85 -28.94 10.37
N LYS A 182 11.83 -29.64 9.89
CA LYS A 182 11.24 -30.79 10.59
C LYS A 182 12.27 -31.92 10.71
N ASP A 183 12.97 -32.21 9.62
CA ASP A 183 14.04 -33.19 9.55
C ASP A 183 15.22 -32.87 10.49
N ALA A 184 15.66 -31.61 10.54
CA ALA A 184 16.72 -31.16 11.43
C ALA A 184 16.29 -31.24 12.91
N LYS A 185 15.03 -30.90 13.20
CA LYS A 185 14.44 -31.03 14.54
C LYS A 185 14.31 -32.48 14.99
N GLU A 186 13.97 -33.40 14.09
CA GLU A 186 13.91 -34.84 14.38
C GLU A 186 15.31 -35.44 14.65
N ARG A 187 16.36 -34.80 14.14
CA ARG A 187 17.76 -35.18 14.35
C ARG A 187 18.42 -34.45 15.53
N ASP A 188 17.70 -33.58 16.23
CA ASP A 188 18.21 -32.70 17.31
C ASP A 188 19.50 -31.94 16.89
N ASP A 189 19.54 -31.48 15.63
CA ASP A 189 20.67 -30.74 15.06
C ASP A 189 20.42 -29.23 15.14
N ASP A 190 20.87 -28.62 16.24
CA ASP A 190 20.68 -27.20 16.53
C ASP A 190 21.40 -26.28 15.51
N GLU A 191 22.55 -26.70 14.97
CA GLU A 191 23.32 -25.90 14.00
C GLU A 191 22.61 -25.87 12.64
N ALA A 192 22.04 -26.99 12.22
CA ALA A 192 21.18 -27.03 11.04
C ALA A 192 19.89 -26.22 11.21
N LEU A 193 19.31 -26.21 12.42
CA LEU A 193 18.12 -25.41 12.72
C LEU A 193 18.39 -23.90 12.64
N ASP A 194 19.53 -23.45 13.13
CA ASP A 194 19.94 -22.04 13.08
C ASP A 194 20.18 -21.60 11.61
N ALA A 195 20.87 -22.41 10.82
CA ALA A 195 21.08 -22.13 9.39
C ALA A 195 19.75 -22.05 8.60
N ILE A 196 18.79 -22.95 8.88
CA ILE A 196 17.46 -22.92 8.26
C ILE A 196 16.64 -21.71 8.74
N GLN A 197 16.87 -21.23 9.95
CA GLN A 197 16.20 -20.05 10.48
C GLN A 197 16.70 -18.77 9.78
N GLU A 198 17.99 -18.67 9.49
CA GLU A 198 18.56 -17.57 8.71
C GLU A 198 18.02 -17.57 7.27
N GLU A 199 17.93 -18.74 6.63
CA GLU A 199 17.30 -18.89 5.32
C GLU A 199 15.79 -18.53 5.34
N GLN A 200 15.08 -18.82 6.44
CA GLN A 200 13.71 -18.34 6.65
C GLN A 200 13.63 -16.81 6.74
N MET A 201 14.60 -16.16 7.38
CA MET A 201 14.65 -14.69 7.47
C MET A 201 14.89 -14.06 6.10
N ASP A 202 15.81 -14.61 5.30
CA ASP A 202 16.03 -14.17 3.91
C ASP A 202 14.77 -14.38 3.05
N ALA A 203 14.11 -15.54 3.19
CA ALA A 203 12.82 -15.82 2.53
C ALA A 203 11.68 -14.90 3.00
N MET A 204 11.73 -14.37 4.23
CA MET A 204 10.80 -13.33 4.70
C MET A 204 11.08 -11.96 4.05
N GLY A 205 12.34 -11.62 3.78
CA GLY A 205 12.69 -10.42 3.00
C GLY A 205 12.05 -10.43 1.61
N ASP A 206 12.10 -11.59 0.96
CA ASP A 206 11.41 -11.86 -0.30
C ASP A 206 9.87 -11.78 -0.20
N GLN A 207 9.30 -12.09 0.97
CA GLN A 207 7.86 -11.99 1.24
C GLN A 207 7.36 -10.53 1.18
N LEU A 208 8.21 -9.54 1.48
CA LEU A 208 7.86 -8.12 1.28
C LEU A 208 7.70 -7.77 -0.20
N GLY A 209 8.54 -8.34 -1.08
CA GLY A 209 8.40 -8.24 -2.53
C GLY A 209 7.08 -8.84 -3.03
N MET A 210 6.70 -10.00 -2.48
CA MET A 210 5.41 -10.64 -2.75
C MET A 210 4.24 -9.78 -2.26
N PHE A 211 4.36 -9.13 -1.10
CA PHE A 211 3.33 -8.23 -0.59
C PHE A 211 3.08 -7.07 -1.56
N LYS A 212 4.14 -6.48 -2.13
CA LYS A 212 4.02 -5.44 -3.18
C LYS A 212 3.30 -5.96 -4.42
N GLU A 213 3.59 -7.20 -4.85
CA GLU A 213 2.91 -7.85 -5.97
C GLU A 213 1.42 -8.13 -5.67
N GLN A 214 1.05 -8.47 -4.43
CA GLN A 214 -0.35 -8.62 -4.01
C GLN A 214 -1.07 -7.27 -3.84
N PHE A 215 -0.36 -6.22 -3.44
CA PHE A 215 -0.93 -4.88 -3.30
C PHE A 215 -1.25 -4.22 -4.64
N ARG A 216 -0.47 -4.48 -5.69
CA ARG A 216 -0.68 -3.89 -7.02
C ARG A 216 -2.10 -4.14 -7.55
N PRO A 217 -2.62 -5.39 -7.63
CA PRO A 217 -4.02 -5.64 -7.99
C PRO A 217 -5.01 -4.96 -7.06
N MET A 218 -4.75 -4.95 -5.74
CA MET A 218 -5.67 -4.34 -4.76
C MET A 218 -5.83 -2.84 -4.97
N VAL A 219 -4.74 -2.11 -5.22
CA VAL A 219 -4.79 -0.67 -5.49
C VAL A 219 -5.65 -0.38 -6.71
N TRP A 220 -5.46 -1.10 -7.82
CA TRP A 220 -6.27 -0.91 -9.03
C TRP A 220 -7.73 -1.29 -8.84
N ILE A 221 -8.00 -2.39 -8.14
CA ILE A 221 -9.36 -2.77 -7.78
C ILE A 221 -10.00 -1.63 -6.98
N MET A 222 -9.31 -1.11 -5.97
CA MET A 222 -9.80 -0.04 -5.11
C MET A 222 -10.00 1.26 -5.91
N PHE A 223 -9.07 1.61 -6.79
CA PHE A 223 -9.15 2.76 -7.67
C PHE A 223 -10.39 2.74 -8.58
N LEU A 224 -10.76 1.58 -9.12
CA LEU A 224 -11.96 1.42 -9.94
C LEU A 224 -13.24 1.30 -9.11
N THR A 225 -13.15 0.62 -7.96
CA THR A 225 -14.32 0.28 -7.13
C THR A 225 -14.78 1.47 -6.29
N ILE A 226 -13.85 2.18 -5.63
CA ILE A 226 -14.19 3.26 -4.71
C ILE A 226 -15.04 4.33 -5.40
N PRO A 227 -14.66 4.91 -6.56
CA PRO A 227 -15.48 5.94 -7.19
C PRO A 227 -16.91 5.46 -7.50
N ALA A 228 -17.10 4.22 -7.95
CA ALA A 228 -18.43 3.65 -8.18
C ALA A 228 -19.27 3.56 -6.88
N PHE A 229 -18.64 3.20 -5.77
CA PHE A 229 -19.28 3.21 -4.45
C PHE A 229 -19.58 4.61 -3.95
N LEU A 230 -18.65 5.56 -4.14
CA LEU A 230 -18.85 6.98 -3.80
C LEU A 230 -20.04 7.57 -4.56
N TRP A 231 -20.18 7.22 -5.83
CA TRP A 231 -21.37 7.58 -6.62
C TRP A 231 -22.65 6.94 -6.06
N MET A 232 -22.63 5.65 -5.67
CA MET A 232 -23.81 5.03 -5.04
C MET A 232 -24.21 5.72 -3.73
N PHE A 233 -23.24 6.11 -2.90
CA PHE A 233 -23.51 6.89 -1.69
C PHE A 233 -24.14 8.26 -2.02
N TRP A 234 -23.72 8.89 -3.11
CA TRP A 234 -24.25 10.15 -3.59
C TRP A 234 -25.70 10.02 -4.11
N VAL A 235 -26.00 8.94 -4.85
CA VAL A 235 -27.36 8.63 -5.35
C VAL A 235 -28.36 8.40 -4.21
N ILE A 236 -27.97 7.64 -3.18
CA ILE A 236 -28.88 7.19 -2.11
C ILE A 236 -28.93 8.19 -0.94
N GLY A 237 -27.92 9.04 -0.79
CA GLY A 237 -27.73 9.91 0.37
C GLY A 237 -27.18 9.12 1.57
N TYR A 238 -25.99 9.48 2.03
CA TYR A 238 -25.29 8.79 3.12
C TYR A 238 -25.01 9.73 4.29
N ARG A 239 -25.17 9.23 5.53
CA ARG A 239 -24.91 9.96 6.80
C ARG A 239 -25.49 11.39 6.84
N GLY A 240 -26.73 11.55 6.38
CA GLY A 240 -27.42 12.84 6.45
C GLY A 240 -27.07 13.81 5.31
N SER A 241 -26.36 13.38 4.26
CA SER A 241 -26.33 14.12 3.00
C SER A 241 -27.66 14.00 2.26
N THR A 242 -28.04 15.04 1.52
CA THR A 242 -29.15 14.99 0.57
C THR A 242 -28.88 13.91 -0.48
N ALA A 243 -29.92 13.13 -0.80
CA ALA A 243 -29.87 12.18 -1.90
C ALA A 243 -30.17 12.94 -3.18
N GLU A 244 -29.32 12.81 -4.19
CA GLU A 244 -29.52 13.52 -5.47
C GLU A 244 -30.63 12.88 -6.30
N TYR A 245 -30.84 11.58 -6.12
CA TYR A 245 -31.95 10.84 -6.70
C TYR A 245 -32.95 10.44 -5.60
N GLU A 246 -33.68 11.43 -5.04
CA GLU A 246 -34.63 11.20 -3.96
C GLU A 246 -35.67 10.10 -4.27
N VAL A 247 -36.14 10.03 -5.51
CA VAL A 247 -37.09 9.01 -5.98
C VAL A 247 -36.51 7.60 -5.85
N ILE A 248 -35.21 7.43 -6.11
CA ILE A 248 -34.52 6.15 -5.99
C ILE A 248 -34.23 5.85 -4.53
N ALA A 249 -33.74 6.83 -3.77
CA ALA A 249 -33.43 6.66 -2.35
C ALA A 249 -34.66 6.29 -1.50
N GLN A 250 -35.83 6.82 -1.85
CA GLN A 250 -37.10 6.56 -1.17
C GLN A 250 -37.86 5.34 -1.72
N GLN A 251 -37.33 4.67 -2.75
CA GLN A 251 -37.95 3.49 -3.32
C GLN A 251 -37.99 2.37 -2.27
N ALA A 252 -39.20 1.94 -1.90
CA ALA A 252 -39.40 0.80 -1.02
C ALA A 252 -39.20 -0.51 -1.79
N ILE A 253 -38.47 -1.44 -1.18
CA ILE A 253 -38.27 -2.79 -1.68
C ILE A 253 -38.76 -3.76 -0.64
N VAL A 254 -39.47 -4.78 -1.11
CA VAL A 254 -39.89 -5.89 -0.27
C VAL A 254 -38.74 -6.90 -0.18
N VAL A 255 -38.14 -7.00 1.01
CA VAL A 255 -37.17 -8.05 1.32
C VAL A 255 -37.80 -9.14 2.18
N PRO A 256 -37.54 -10.44 1.90
CA PRO A 256 -38.20 -11.55 2.60
C PRO A 256 -38.03 -11.57 4.12
N LEU A 257 -36.96 -10.97 4.65
CA LEU A 257 -36.62 -10.99 6.08
C LEU A 257 -36.98 -9.70 6.83
N ALA A 258 -37.20 -8.59 6.13
CA ALA A 258 -37.42 -7.27 6.77
C ALA A 258 -38.61 -6.47 6.19
N GLY A 259 -39.37 -7.03 5.24
CA GLY A 259 -40.56 -6.37 4.69
C GLY A 259 -40.21 -5.19 3.78
N ASP A 260 -40.98 -4.11 3.85
CA ASP A 260 -40.74 -2.88 3.08
C ASP A 260 -39.57 -2.07 3.68
N VAL A 261 -38.44 -2.05 2.97
CA VAL A 261 -37.24 -1.29 3.35
C VAL A 261 -36.82 -0.35 2.25
N THR A 262 -36.25 0.80 2.61
CA THR A 262 -35.59 1.68 1.63
C THR A 262 -34.12 1.29 1.46
N TRP A 263 -33.48 1.76 0.40
CA TRP A 263 -32.06 1.47 0.16
C TRP A 263 -31.13 1.98 1.27
N SER A 264 -31.45 3.12 1.88
CA SER A 264 -30.69 3.72 2.98
C SER A 264 -30.97 3.08 4.35
N THR A 265 -31.97 2.20 4.46
CA THR A 265 -32.32 1.52 5.71
C THR A 265 -31.20 0.58 6.13
N GLY A 266 -30.73 0.72 7.37
CA GLY A 266 -29.80 -0.23 7.99
C GLY A 266 -30.53 -1.49 8.43
N ILE A 267 -30.18 -2.65 7.87
CA ILE A 267 -30.83 -3.93 8.21
C ILE A 267 -29.99 -4.71 9.22
N VAL A 268 -28.67 -4.70 9.07
CA VAL A 268 -27.73 -5.40 9.98
C VAL A 268 -26.70 -4.38 10.48
N GLY A 269 -26.95 -3.79 11.64
CA GLY A 269 -26.09 -2.76 12.22
C GLY A 269 -26.00 -1.50 11.33
N PRO A 270 -24.80 -0.92 11.11
CA PRO A 270 -24.63 0.27 10.25
C PRO A 270 -24.67 -0.06 8.74
N ILE A 271 -24.91 -1.32 8.36
CA ILE A 271 -24.89 -1.76 6.97
C ILE A 271 -26.25 -1.52 6.32
N GLN A 272 -26.27 -0.64 5.33
CA GLN A 272 -27.47 -0.27 4.57
C GLN A 272 -27.87 -1.35 3.56
N MET A 273 -29.15 -1.37 3.17
CA MET A 273 -29.71 -2.37 2.28
C MET A 273 -28.99 -2.46 0.93
N TRP A 274 -28.60 -1.34 0.33
CA TRP A 274 -27.88 -1.36 -0.95
C TRP A 274 -26.49 -2.00 -0.84
N ILE A 275 -25.81 -1.84 0.30
CA ILE A 275 -24.52 -2.49 0.59
C ILE A 275 -24.72 -4.00 0.70
N LEU A 276 -25.77 -4.42 1.42
CA LEU A 276 -26.11 -5.84 1.55
C LEU A 276 -26.44 -6.46 0.20
N TRP A 277 -27.21 -5.76 -0.62
CA TRP A 277 -27.55 -6.21 -1.96
C TRP A 277 -26.31 -6.31 -2.86
N TYR A 278 -25.47 -5.28 -2.86
CA TYR A 278 -24.19 -5.31 -3.58
C TYR A 278 -23.33 -6.50 -3.14
N PHE A 279 -23.18 -6.70 -1.83
CA PHE A 279 -22.37 -7.78 -1.27
C PHE A 279 -22.92 -9.16 -1.64
N LEU A 280 -24.24 -9.33 -1.57
CA LEU A 280 -24.92 -10.56 -1.97
C LEU A 280 -24.68 -10.85 -3.46
N CYS A 281 -24.86 -9.87 -4.34
CA CYS A 281 -24.59 -10.00 -5.76
C CYS A 281 -23.11 -10.31 -6.03
N SER A 282 -22.20 -9.59 -5.37
CA SER A 282 -20.75 -9.77 -5.52
C SER A 282 -20.31 -11.16 -5.05
N MET A 283 -20.83 -11.65 -3.93
CA MET A 283 -20.52 -12.98 -3.42
C MET A 283 -21.06 -14.07 -4.35
N ALA A 284 -22.33 -13.96 -4.76
CA ALA A 284 -22.94 -14.91 -5.70
C ALA A 284 -22.16 -14.97 -7.02
N PHE A 285 -21.77 -13.81 -7.57
CA PHE A 285 -21.01 -13.76 -8.80
C PHE A 285 -19.58 -14.28 -8.64
N THR A 286 -18.92 -13.98 -7.52
CA THR A 286 -17.59 -14.54 -7.22
C THR A 286 -17.63 -16.07 -7.24
N GLN A 287 -18.66 -16.67 -6.62
CA GLN A 287 -18.87 -18.12 -6.64
C GLN A 287 -19.14 -18.65 -8.06
N LEU A 288 -19.96 -17.94 -8.85
CA LEU A 288 -20.23 -18.33 -10.25
C LEU A 288 -18.96 -18.29 -11.10
N VAL A 289 -18.14 -17.24 -10.98
CA VAL A 289 -16.88 -17.09 -11.72
C VAL A 289 -15.90 -18.19 -11.31
N GLN A 290 -15.68 -18.40 -10.01
CA GLN A 290 -14.79 -19.45 -9.49
C GLN A 290 -15.20 -20.84 -10.00
N LYS A 291 -16.50 -21.14 -9.97
CA LYS A 291 -17.03 -22.44 -10.40
C LYS A 291 -16.99 -22.61 -11.92
N SER A 292 -17.20 -21.54 -12.69
CA SER A 292 -17.16 -21.57 -14.16
C SER A 292 -15.74 -21.73 -14.72
N LEU A 293 -14.74 -21.16 -14.04
CA LEU A 293 -13.34 -21.22 -14.45
C LEU A 293 -12.57 -22.37 -13.79
N ASN A 294 -13.23 -23.18 -12.96
CA ASN A 294 -12.64 -24.27 -12.18
C ASN A 294 -11.37 -23.85 -11.40
N ILE A 295 -11.30 -22.59 -10.97
CA ILE A 295 -10.17 -22.07 -10.22
C ILE A 295 -10.44 -22.39 -8.75
N GLN A 296 -9.82 -23.46 -8.25
CA GLN A 296 -9.82 -23.79 -6.83
C GLN A 296 -8.88 -22.83 -6.09
N MET A 297 -9.42 -21.73 -5.59
CA MET A 297 -8.72 -20.79 -4.70
C MET A 297 -8.68 -21.31 -3.25
N SER A 298 -8.59 -22.62 -3.05
CA SER A 298 -8.42 -23.22 -1.73
C SER A 298 -7.38 -24.32 -1.90
N PRO A 299 -6.22 -24.23 -1.21
CA PRO A 299 -5.29 -25.36 -1.21
C PRO A 299 -6.06 -26.57 -0.70
N SER A 300 -5.98 -27.67 -1.42
CA SER A 300 -6.44 -28.95 -0.92
C SER A 300 -5.72 -29.16 0.41
N SER A 301 -6.46 -29.08 1.52
CA SER A 301 -5.96 -29.65 2.77
C SER A 301 -5.90 -31.15 2.53
N SER A 302 -4.72 -31.63 2.17
CA SER A 302 -4.37 -33.04 2.11
C SER A 302 -3.17 -33.24 3.02
#